data_AF-A0A7W6BR57-F1
#
_entry.id   AF-A0A7W6BR57-F1
#
_cell.length_a   1.000
_cell.length_b   1.000
_cell.length_c   1.000
_cell.angle_alpha   90.00
_cell.angle_beta   90.00
_cell.angle_gamma   90.00
#
_symmetry.space_group_name_H-M   'P 1'
#
loop_
_entity.id
_entity.type
_entity.pdbx_description
1 polymer ?
#
loop_
_entity_poly.entity_id
_entity_poly.type
_entity_poly.pdbx_seq_one_letter_code
_entity_poly.pdbx_strand_id
1 'polypeptide(L)' 'MGSGTTIIAAERCDRRACGVEIEPLFVDRAIRRWQDLTGRQAIHAETGRSFSDIAIERAETDSE' A
#
# COMPACT_ATOMS: atom_id res chain seq x y z
N MET A 1 10.31 4.55 -5.70
CA MET A 1 8.99 5.11 -5.33
C MET A 1 9.03 5.85 -3.97
N GLY A 2 9.95 5.46 -3.09
CA GLY A 2 10.18 6.06 -1.78
C GLY A 2 8.92 6.04 -0.94
N SER A 3 8.64 7.15 -0.26
CA SER A 3 7.48 7.30 0.63
C SER A 3 6.12 7.39 -0.08
N GLY A 4 6.05 7.17 -1.40
CA GLY A 4 4.79 7.21 -2.15
C GLY A 4 4.28 8.61 -2.50
N THR A 5 5.12 9.65 -2.44
CA THR A 5 4.72 11.03 -2.75
C THR A 5 4.11 11.19 -4.14
N THR A 6 4.64 10.48 -5.15
CA THR A 6 4.09 10.48 -6.51
C THR A 6 2.67 9.92 -6.56
N ILE A 7 2.38 8.84 -5.82
CA ILE A 7 1.03 8.25 -5.75
C ILE A 7 0.06 9.24 -5.11
N ILE A 8 0.48 9.89 -4.02
CA ILE A 8 -0.32 10.91 -3.33
C ILE A 8 -0.61 12.12 -4.22
N ALA A 9 0.39 12.60 -4.97
CA ALA A 9 0.22 13.70 -5.90
C ALA A 9 -0.74 13.34 -7.03
N ALA A 10 -0.65 12.13 -7.57
CA ALA A 10 -1.54 11.65 -8.61
C ALA A 10 -2.99 11.55 -8.12
N GLU A 11 -3.23 10.99 -6.92
CA GLU A 11 -4.56 10.93 -6.31
C GLU A 11 -5.19 12.32 -6.16
N ARG A 12 -4.42 13.30 -5.66
CA ARG A 12 -4.88 14.69 -5.51
C ARG A 12 -5.20 15.39 -6.84
N CYS A 13 -4.59 14.94 -7.93
CA CYS A 13 -4.80 15.49 -9.26
C CYS A 13 -5.80 14.68 -10.10
N ASP A 14 -6.50 13.71 -9.50
CA ASP A 14 -7.39 12.79 -10.21
C ASP A 14 -6.69 12.07 -11.37
N ARG A 15 -5.46 11.60 -11.12
CA ARG A 15 -4.61 10.89 -12.08
C ARG A 15 -4.25 9.50 -11.56
N ARG A 16 -3.96 8.60 -12.50
CA ARG A 16 -3.40 7.28 -12.19
C ARG A 16 -1.87 7.35 -12.15
N ALA A 17 -1.27 6.71 -11.16
CA ALA A 17 0.17 6.50 -11.06
C ALA A 17 0.50 5.03 -10.83
N CYS A 18 1.62 4.59 -11.38
CA CYS A 18 2.19 3.27 -11.15
C CYS A 18 3.64 3.46 -10.66
N GLY A 19 4.07 2.64 -9.71
CA GLY A 19 5.43 2.71 -9.17
C GLY A 19 5.89 1.36 -8.69
N VAL A 20 7.21 1.15 -8.75
CA VAL A 20 7.89 -0.03 -8.21
C VAL A 20 8.82 0.44 -7.09
N GLU A 21 8.81 -0.30 -5.99
CA GLU A 21 9.67 -0.07 -4.84
C GLU A 21 10.30 -1.39 -4.40
N ILE A 22 11.59 -1.32 -4.11
CA ILE A 22 12.38 -2.50 -3.72
C ILE A 22 12.39 -2.68 -2.21
N GLU A 23 12.35 -1.57 -1.46
CA GLU A 23 12.40 -1.59 0.00
C GLU A 23 11.00 -1.85 0.58
N PRO A 24 10.76 -3.00 1.24
CA PRO A 24 9.44 -3.36 1.75
C PRO A 24 8.86 -2.32 2.70
N LEU A 25 9.68 -1.68 3.53
CA LEU A 25 9.22 -0.64 4.46
C LEU A 25 8.61 0.57 3.72
N PHE A 26 9.15 0.90 2.55
CA PHE A 26 8.65 2.01 1.74
C PHE A 26 7.37 1.64 0.98
N VAL A 27 7.20 0.38 0.56
CA VAL A 27 5.92 -0.12 0.01
C VAL A 27 4.81 0.04 1.03
N ASP A 28 5.03 -0.48 2.23
CA ASP A 28 4.14 -0.40 3.38
C ASP A 28 3.76 1.05 3.73
N ARG A 29 4.77 1.93 3.77
CA ARG A 29 4.57 3.36 4.05
C ARG A 29 3.74 4.04 2.96
N ALA A 30 4.00 3.74 1.69
CA ALA A 30 3.26 4.32 0.57
C ALA A 30 1.78 3.91 0.61
N ILE A 31 1.51 2.63 0.89
CA ILE A 31 0.14 2.10 1.03
C ILE A 31 -0.60 2.81 2.17
N ARG A 32 -0.03 2.83 3.39
CA ARG A 32 -0.67 3.46 4.56
C ARG A 32 -1.01 4.93 4.30
N ARG A 33 -0.06 5.70 3.74
CA ARG A 33 -0.28 7.12 3.39
C ARG A 33 -1.42 7.32 2.39
N TRP A 34 -1.55 6.45 1.40
CA TRP A 34 -2.63 6.54 0.42
C TRP A 34 -3.98 6.16 1.05
N GLN A 35 -4.04 5.13 1.90
CA GLN A 35 -5.26 4.78 2.63
C GLN A 35 -5.68 5.91 3.58
N ASP A 36 -4.75 6.51 4.33
CA ASP A 36 -5.03 7.65 5.22
C ASP A 36 -5.58 8.86 4.47
N LEU A 37 -5.05 9.13 3.26
CA LEU A 37 -5.51 10.23 2.42
C LEU A 37 -6.92 10.00 1.85
N THR A 38 -7.21 8.77 1.43
CA THR A 38 -8.41 8.46 0.63
C THR A 38 -9.54 7.83 1.41
N GLY A 39 -9.25 7.27 2.60
CA GLY A 39 -10.16 6.41 3.36
C GLY A 39 -10.43 5.05 2.72
N ARG A 40 -9.72 4.69 1.64
CA ARG A 40 -9.91 3.43 0.91
C ARG A 40 -8.99 2.34 1.44
N GLN A 41 -9.35 1.09 1.15
CA GLN A 41 -8.51 -0.07 1.42
C GLN A 41 -7.72 -0.44 0.16
N ALA A 42 -6.41 -0.63 0.32
CA ALA A 42 -5.56 -1.15 -0.72
C ALA A 42 -5.79 -2.66 -0.85
N ILE A 43 -6.01 -3.11 -2.09
CA ILE A 43 -6.33 -4.50 -2.42
C ILE A 43 -5.18 -5.11 -3.22
N HIS A 44 -4.75 -6.29 -2.81
CA HIS A 44 -3.75 -7.06 -3.54
C HIS A 44 -4.37 -7.59 -4.84
N ALA A 45 -3.78 -7.23 -5.98
CA ALA A 45 -4.39 -7.41 -7.30
C ALA A 45 -4.68 -8.88 -7.65
N GLU A 46 -3.84 -9.81 -7.21
CA GLU A 46 -3.98 -11.24 -7.56
C GLU A 46 -4.90 -12.00 -6.60
N THR A 47 -4.85 -11.67 -5.30
CA THR A 47 -5.55 -12.45 -4.25
C THR A 47 -6.86 -11.79 -3.81
N GLY A 48 -7.09 -10.52 -4.16
CA GLY A 48 -8.26 -9.76 -3.74
C GLY A 48 -8.29 -9.39 -2.25
N ARG A 49 -7.24 -9.72 -1.49
CA ARG A 49 -7.16 -9.48 -0.04
C ARG A 49 -6.76 -8.04 0.25
N SER A 50 -7.24 -7.48 1.36
CA SER A 50 -6.86 -6.14 1.78
C SER A 50 -5.43 -6.13 2.35
N PHE A 51 -4.80 -4.96 2.37
CA PHE A 51 -3.50 -4.77 3.02
C PHE A 51 -3.53 -5.20 4.50
N SER A 52 -4.65 -5.00 5.20
CA SER A 52 -4.84 -5.42 6.58
C SER A 52 -4.89 -6.95 6.72
N ASP A 53 -5.60 -7.65 5.82
CA ASP A 53 -5.71 -9.11 5.86
C ASP A 53 -4.34 -9.78 5.66
N ILE A 54 -3.49 -9.21 4.80
CA ILE A 54 -2.14 -9.70 4.56
C ILE A 54 -1.24 -9.40 5.76
N ALA A 55 -1.39 -8.24 6.40
CA ALA A 55 -0.63 -7.91 7.60
C ALA A 55 -0.94 -8.86 8.77
N ILE A 56 -2.21 -9.24 8.95
CA ILE A 56 -2.64 -10.21 9.97
C ILE A 56 -1.99 -11.58 9.72
N GLU A 57 -2.12 -12.11 8.51
CA GLU A 57 -1.55 -13.43 8.14
C GLU A 57 -0.04 -13.49 8.33
N ARG A 58 0.69 -12.43 7.95
CA ARG A 58 2.15 -12.37 8.15
C ARG A 58 2.52 -12.38 9.62
N ALA A 59 1.76 -11.66 10.46
CA ALA A 59 1.99 -11.65 11.91
C ALA A 59 1.70 -13.01 12.55
N GLU A 60 0.71 -13.75 12.04
CA GLU A 60 0.41 -15.12 12.48
C GLU A 60 1.52 -16.10 12.07
N THR A 61 2.02 -15.98 10.83
CA THR A 61 3.09 -16.85 10.30
C THR A 61 4.44 -16.64 11.00
N ASP A 62 4.76 -15.41 11.43
CA ASP A 62 5.99 -15.09 12.16
C ASP A 62 5.97 -15.52 13.64
N SER A 63 4.82 -15.98 14.14
CA SER A 63 4.63 -16.40 15.54
C SER A 63 4.81 -17.92 15.77
N GLU A 64 5.19 -18.67 14.73
CA GLU A 64 5.52 -20.11 14.74
C GLU A 64 7.02 -20.36 14.54
#